data_AF-A0A3M2M6Z9-F1
#
_entry.id   AF-A0A3M2M6Z9-F1
#
_cell.length_a   1.000
_cell.length_b   1.000
_cell.length_c   1.000
_cell.angle_alpha   90.00
_cell.angle_beta   90.00
_cell.angle_gamma   90.00
#
_symmetry.space_group_name_H-M   'P 1'
#
loop_
_entity.id
_entity.type
_entity.pdbx_description
1 polymer ?
#
loop_
_entity_poly.entity_id
_entity_poly.type
_entity_poly.pdbx_seq_one_letter_code
_entity_poly.pdbx_strand_id
1 'polypeptide(L)'
;MSETAAANETAATGTAERRVSYRSPWPWLSSLAWIAFIVAWLIAGVHAHQSVPVPWAVGVFLIEGASLVAAYRKQRGFTLSAAGITWHAYDMFVPWSNVSEVGVRTVGSTPRLVVQLVEPDQVRDLRPRGNVLLARRNLDRYGGPIAPAVRWLGVPAEELIAEAERFRAAPRPDLLVRPTPSRIARVGSYAGTAGLALVLFAAVTGQVFLPWGRTHHDAGPQKSGVLEFRYQPLSKPGYVDQTLGIGNHGAKPTAPQLAFVALDEKGGELPGVQVRAALGSDKGMMVVPPSSVAYDILAFSGPDAGRVRNVKVSVLGTADALTPMMPSGGLRAEPIDERGQVVAPSAPFTKVRVTSPTASPLGKLDTAAFRVLCVTWAPTRPGMPQQMLTSTELTAPGTVPGGEPVEVPVNQHSPSCDQVIATYARA
;
A
#
# COMPACT_ATOMS: atom_id res chain seq x y z
N MET A 1 -13.48 -72.73 -6.94
CA MET A 1 -12.80 -72.28 -8.18
C MET A 1 -13.85 -71.53 -9.01
N SER A 2 -13.84 -70.20 -8.99
CA SER A 2 -14.51 -69.26 -9.94
C SER A 2 -14.73 -67.84 -9.38
N GLU A 3 -14.17 -67.50 -8.21
CA GLU A 3 -14.29 -66.13 -7.65
C GLU A 3 -12.95 -65.36 -7.63
N THR A 4 -11.84 -66.02 -7.94
CA THR A 4 -10.49 -65.43 -7.98
C THR A 4 -10.04 -64.94 -9.36
N ALA A 5 -10.85 -65.15 -10.41
CA ALA A 5 -10.53 -64.69 -11.76
C ALA A 5 -11.07 -63.27 -12.07
N ALA A 6 -12.17 -62.84 -11.43
CA ALA A 6 -12.80 -61.55 -11.72
C ALA A 6 -12.09 -60.34 -11.07
N ALA A 7 -11.27 -60.56 -10.02
CA ALA A 7 -10.52 -59.50 -9.35
C ALA A 7 -9.18 -59.14 -10.02
N ASN A 8 -8.70 -59.96 -10.97
CA ASN A 8 -7.46 -59.69 -11.71
C ASN A 8 -7.69 -59.08 -13.10
N GLU A 9 -8.92 -59.09 -13.61
CA GLU A 9 -9.23 -58.54 -14.93
C GLU A 9 -9.53 -57.03 -14.90
N THR A 10 -9.84 -56.47 -13.72
CA THR A 10 -9.92 -55.01 -13.50
C THR A 10 -8.54 -54.35 -13.31
N ALA A 11 -7.46 -55.13 -13.20
CA ALA A 11 -6.09 -54.64 -13.10
C ALA A 11 -5.38 -54.48 -14.47
N ALA A 12 -5.96 -55.00 -15.56
CA ALA A 12 -5.27 -55.12 -16.85
C ALA A 12 -5.53 -53.97 -17.85
N THR A 13 -6.47 -53.06 -17.59
CA THR A 13 -6.78 -51.92 -18.49
C THR A 13 -6.82 -50.57 -17.79
N GLY A 14 -6.54 -50.53 -16.48
CA GLY A 14 -6.35 -49.29 -15.75
C GLY A 14 -5.04 -48.65 -16.17
N THR A 15 -5.10 -47.51 -16.86
CA THR A 15 -3.97 -46.64 -17.17
C THR A 15 -3.11 -46.46 -15.92
N ALA A 16 -1.99 -47.18 -15.86
CA ALA A 16 -1.10 -47.14 -14.70
C ALA A 16 -0.56 -45.71 -14.55
N GLU A 17 -1.11 -44.96 -13.61
CA GLU A 17 -0.61 -43.65 -13.23
C GLU A 17 0.01 -43.75 -11.85
N ARG A 18 1.28 -43.39 -11.73
CA ARG A 18 1.94 -43.25 -10.43
C ARG A 18 1.96 -41.79 -10.02
N ARG A 19 1.26 -41.47 -8.93
CA ARG A 19 1.36 -40.14 -8.31
C ARG A 19 2.47 -40.14 -7.25
N VAL A 20 3.36 -39.18 -7.37
CA VAL A 20 4.49 -38.95 -6.45
C VAL A 20 4.23 -37.66 -5.69
N SER A 21 3.94 -37.77 -4.40
CA SER A 21 3.75 -36.61 -3.53
C SER A 21 5.07 -36.12 -2.94
N TYR A 22 5.11 -34.84 -2.54
CA TYR A 22 6.24 -34.29 -1.80
C TYR A 22 5.94 -34.26 -0.29
N ARG A 23 6.93 -34.63 0.54
CA ARG A 23 6.85 -34.64 2.00
C ARG A 23 7.19 -33.29 2.66
N SER A 24 7.25 -32.20 1.90
CA SER A 24 7.66 -30.91 2.47
C SER A 24 6.60 -30.35 3.42
N PRO A 25 6.94 -30.05 4.69
CA PRO A 25 6.04 -29.32 5.59
C PRO A 25 6.04 -27.81 5.31
N TRP A 26 6.99 -27.31 4.52
CA TRP A 26 7.22 -25.88 4.35
C TRP A 26 6.01 -25.08 3.85
N PRO A 27 5.24 -25.55 2.85
CA PRO A 27 4.04 -24.83 2.40
C PRO A 27 2.97 -24.68 3.49
N TRP A 28 2.87 -25.62 4.42
CA TRP A 28 1.95 -25.55 5.55
C TRP A 28 2.46 -24.61 6.64
N LEU A 29 3.75 -24.67 6.94
CA LEU A 29 4.37 -23.79 7.94
C LEU A 29 4.22 -22.31 7.56
N SER A 30 4.39 -21.96 6.28
CA SER A 30 4.19 -20.58 5.83
C SER A 30 2.74 -20.11 5.99
N SER A 31 1.77 -20.96 5.65
CA SER A 31 0.35 -20.61 5.81
C SER A 31 -0.05 -20.53 7.27
N LEU A 32 0.44 -21.42 8.13
CA LEU A 32 0.18 -21.38 9.57
C LEU A 32 0.79 -20.15 10.23
N ALA A 33 2.01 -19.74 9.84
CA ALA A 33 2.65 -18.53 10.34
C ALA A 33 1.85 -17.27 9.97
N TRP A 34 1.33 -17.19 8.74
CA TRP A 34 0.49 -16.08 8.30
C TRP A 34 -0.86 -16.04 9.03
N ILE A 35 -1.52 -17.19 9.20
CA ILE A 35 -2.75 -17.29 9.99
C ILE A 35 -2.49 -16.82 11.43
N ALA A 36 -1.40 -17.28 12.06
CA ALA A 36 -1.03 -16.85 13.40
C ALA A 36 -0.77 -15.34 13.49
N PHE A 37 -0.10 -14.77 12.48
CA PHE A 37 0.12 -13.32 12.40
C PHE A 37 -1.20 -12.54 12.29
N ILE A 38 -2.12 -12.97 11.42
CA ILE A 38 -3.44 -12.34 11.26
C ILE A 38 -4.25 -12.43 12.54
N VAL A 39 -4.27 -13.59 13.19
CA VAL A 39 -4.97 -13.79 14.48
C VAL A 39 -4.37 -12.90 15.57
N ALA A 40 -3.05 -12.85 15.70
CA ALA A 40 -2.38 -11.99 16.66
C ALA A 40 -2.68 -10.50 16.40
N TRP A 41 -2.67 -10.09 15.13
CA TRP A 41 -2.99 -8.72 14.73
C TRP A 41 -4.46 -8.38 14.99
N LEU A 42 -5.41 -9.28 14.73
CA LEU A 42 -6.82 -9.09 15.06
C LEU A 42 -7.03 -8.97 16.58
N ILE A 43 -6.39 -9.83 17.38
CA ILE A 43 -6.48 -9.75 18.85
C ILE A 43 -5.93 -8.42 19.35
N ALA A 44 -4.79 -7.96 18.83
CA ALA A 44 -4.19 -6.68 19.18
C ALA A 44 -5.02 -5.47 18.69
N GLY A 45 -5.58 -5.54 17.48
CA GLY A 45 -6.39 -4.48 16.87
C GLY A 45 -7.76 -4.31 17.53
N VAL A 46 -8.37 -5.41 18.03
CA VAL A 46 -9.60 -5.37 18.83
C VAL A 46 -9.44 -4.56 20.11
N HIS A 47 -8.23 -4.53 20.69
CA HIS A 47 -7.93 -3.70 21.86
C HIS A 47 -7.65 -2.23 21.50
N ALA A 48 -7.39 -1.91 20.23
CA ALA A 48 -7.01 -0.58 19.77
C ALA A 48 -8.18 0.27 19.23
N HIS A 49 -9.45 -0.20 19.30
CA HIS A 49 -10.65 0.48 18.77
C HIS A 49 -10.56 0.90 17.28
N GLN A 50 -9.67 0.32 16.48
CA GLN A 50 -9.57 0.62 15.05
C GLN A 50 -10.36 -0.40 14.25
N SER A 51 -11.43 0.05 13.59
CA SER A 51 -12.21 -0.79 12.67
C SER A 51 -11.36 -1.16 11.45
N VAL A 52 -11.09 -2.45 11.27
CA VAL A 52 -10.44 -2.97 10.06
C VAL A 52 -11.39 -2.79 8.87
N PRO A 53 -10.96 -2.16 7.76
CA PRO A 53 -11.80 -2.03 6.58
C PRO A 53 -12.18 -3.42 6.03
N VAL A 54 -13.48 -3.68 5.84
CA VAL A 54 -13.99 -4.93 5.26
C VAL A 54 -13.28 -5.32 3.95
N PRO A 55 -12.96 -4.39 3.01
CA PRO A 55 -12.23 -4.75 1.78
C PRO A 55 -10.83 -5.31 2.05
N TRP A 56 -10.13 -4.81 3.07
CA TRP A 56 -8.80 -5.32 3.43
C TRP A 56 -8.90 -6.76 3.93
N ALA A 57 -9.86 -7.04 4.82
CA ALA A 57 -10.09 -8.39 5.34
C ALA A 57 -10.40 -9.38 4.21
N VAL A 58 -11.30 -9.01 3.28
CA VAL A 58 -11.63 -9.83 2.11
C VAL A 58 -10.38 -10.09 1.23
N GLY A 59 -9.57 -9.05 1.01
CA GLY A 59 -8.32 -9.17 0.24
C GLY A 59 -7.35 -10.18 0.87
N VAL A 60 -7.15 -10.11 2.19
CA VAL A 60 -6.30 -11.05 2.94
C VAL A 60 -6.83 -12.48 2.83
N PHE A 61 -8.13 -12.70 3.03
CA PHE A 61 -8.74 -14.03 2.91
C PHE A 61 -8.55 -14.65 1.51
N LEU A 62 -8.64 -13.85 0.44
CA LEU A 62 -8.43 -14.33 -0.92
C LEU A 62 -6.97 -14.72 -1.19
N ILE A 63 -6.01 -13.95 -0.67
CA ILE A 63 -4.57 -14.25 -0.77
C ILE A 63 -4.24 -15.55 -0.03
N GLU A 64 -4.79 -15.73 1.18
CA GLU A 64 -4.58 -16.96 1.97
C GLU A 64 -5.24 -18.18 1.31
N GLY A 65 -6.47 -18.05 0.81
CA GLY A 65 -7.15 -19.11 0.07
C GLY A 65 -6.34 -19.55 -1.16
N ALA A 66 -5.79 -18.59 -1.92
CA ALA A 66 -4.92 -18.90 -3.06
C ALA A 66 -3.62 -19.59 -2.62
N SER A 67 -3.04 -19.19 -1.49
CA SER A 67 -1.83 -19.80 -0.92
C SER A 67 -2.05 -21.24 -0.46
N LEU A 68 -3.19 -21.53 0.18
CA LEU A 68 -3.59 -22.89 0.55
C LEU A 68 -3.78 -23.78 -0.67
N VAL A 69 -4.45 -23.28 -1.72
CA VAL A 69 -4.62 -24.01 -2.99
C VAL A 69 -3.25 -24.29 -3.63
N ALA A 70 -2.34 -23.31 -3.62
CA ALA A 70 -1.00 -23.47 -4.15
C ALA A 70 -0.17 -24.49 -3.32
N ALA A 71 -0.28 -24.46 -1.99
CA ALA A 71 0.36 -25.41 -1.08
C ALA A 71 -0.14 -26.84 -1.33
N TYR A 72 -1.45 -27.02 -1.44
CA TYR A 72 -2.08 -28.30 -1.75
C TYR A 72 -1.64 -28.84 -3.13
N ARG A 73 -1.54 -27.98 -4.16
CA ARG A 73 -0.99 -28.37 -5.47
C ARG A 73 0.48 -28.76 -5.41
N LYS A 74 1.29 -28.04 -4.64
CA LYS A 74 2.70 -28.40 -4.43
C LYS A 74 2.83 -29.77 -3.77
N GLN A 75 1.93 -30.15 -2.86
CA GLN A 75 1.94 -31.49 -2.26
C GLN A 75 1.62 -32.62 -3.25
N ARG A 76 0.81 -32.37 -4.27
CA ARG A 76 0.48 -33.37 -5.30
C ARG A 76 1.71 -33.83 -6.10
N GLY A 77 2.81 -33.08 -6.04
CA GLY A 77 4.09 -33.40 -6.67
C GLY A 77 4.00 -33.55 -8.17
N PHE A 78 4.30 -34.74 -8.70
CA PHE A 78 4.18 -35.06 -10.11
C PHE A 78 3.53 -36.42 -10.34
N THR A 79 2.97 -36.63 -11.53
CA THR A 79 2.41 -37.91 -11.96
C THR A 79 3.24 -38.46 -13.12
N LEU A 80 3.61 -39.73 -13.02
CA LEU A 80 4.14 -40.53 -14.13
C LEU A 80 2.99 -41.31 -14.75
N SER A 81 2.83 -41.24 -16.06
CA SER A 81 1.85 -42.03 -16.82
C SER A 81 2.48 -42.57 -18.09
N ALA A 82 1.79 -43.45 -18.81
CA ALA A 82 2.25 -43.95 -20.11
C ALA A 82 2.49 -42.83 -21.16
N ALA A 83 1.85 -41.67 -21.00
CA ALA A 83 1.99 -40.56 -21.94
C ALA A 83 3.20 -39.66 -21.62
N GLY A 84 3.59 -39.53 -20.35
CA GLY A 84 4.65 -38.62 -19.94
C GLY A 84 4.65 -38.30 -18.45
N ILE A 85 5.27 -37.16 -18.11
CA ILE A 85 5.38 -36.65 -16.75
C ILE A 85 4.56 -35.37 -16.61
N THR A 86 3.65 -35.34 -15.64
CA THR A 86 2.86 -34.14 -15.30
C THR A 86 3.35 -33.52 -13.99
N TRP A 87 3.87 -32.30 -14.02
CA TRP A 87 4.17 -31.50 -12.83
C TRP A 87 3.00 -30.61 -12.45
N HIS A 88 2.31 -31.00 -11.37
CA HIS A 88 1.14 -30.26 -10.87
C HIS A 88 1.49 -28.88 -10.33
N ALA A 89 2.73 -28.68 -9.87
CA ALA A 89 3.21 -27.39 -9.37
C ALA A 89 3.37 -26.33 -10.47
N TYR A 90 3.63 -26.75 -11.71
CA TYR A 90 3.86 -25.85 -12.85
C TYR A 90 2.74 -25.90 -13.90
N ASP A 91 1.76 -26.80 -13.71
CA ASP A 91 0.74 -27.14 -14.70
C ASP A 91 1.39 -27.49 -16.05
N MET A 92 2.38 -28.38 -16.00
CA MET A 92 3.26 -28.69 -17.14
C MET A 92 3.29 -30.19 -17.37
N PHE A 93 3.06 -30.59 -18.62
CA PHE A 93 3.14 -31.96 -19.09
C PHE A 93 4.31 -32.11 -20.06
N VAL A 94 5.19 -33.07 -19.83
CA VAL A 94 6.31 -33.39 -20.72
C VAL A 94 6.11 -34.81 -21.24
N PRO A 95 5.92 -35.02 -22.55
CA PRO A 95 5.78 -36.35 -23.11
C PRO A 95 7.11 -37.11 -23.04
N TRP A 96 7.06 -38.44 -22.92
CA TRP A 96 8.28 -39.27 -22.87
C TRP A 96 9.15 -39.14 -24.12
N SER A 97 8.58 -38.78 -25.28
CA SER A 97 9.33 -38.47 -26.50
C SER A 97 10.34 -37.34 -26.32
N ASN A 98 10.07 -36.44 -25.37
CA ASN A 98 10.90 -35.26 -25.14
C ASN A 98 11.81 -35.44 -23.93
N VAL A 99 11.77 -36.59 -23.24
CA VAL A 99 12.61 -36.90 -22.08
C VAL A 99 13.80 -37.73 -22.53
N SER A 100 15.01 -37.19 -22.37
CA SER A 100 16.26 -37.89 -22.68
C SER A 100 16.72 -38.76 -21.52
N GLU A 101 16.56 -38.29 -20.28
CA GLU A 101 17.00 -38.99 -19.06
C GLU A 101 16.20 -38.51 -17.85
N VAL A 102 15.89 -39.43 -16.93
CA VAL A 102 15.43 -39.09 -15.56
C VAL A 102 16.50 -39.55 -14.58
N GLY A 103 17.12 -38.61 -13.86
CA GLY A 103 18.25 -38.93 -12.98
C GLY A 103 18.33 -38.03 -11.75
N VAL A 104 19.20 -38.38 -10.80
CA VAL A 104 19.54 -37.51 -9.67
C VAL A 104 20.79 -36.70 -10.04
N ARG A 105 20.70 -35.37 -9.93
CA ARG A 105 21.86 -34.47 -10.05
C ARG A 105 21.98 -33.59 -8.82
N THR A 106 23.20 -33.33 -8.42
CA THR A 106 23.49 -32.39 -7.33
C THR A 106 23.39 -30.97 -7.87
N VAL A 107 22.42 -30.21 -7.37
CA VAL A 107 22.22 -28.80 -7.73
C VAL A 107 22.64 -27.94 -6.54
N GLY A 108 23.80 -27.28 -6.68
CA GLY A 108 24.48 -26.67 -5.55
C GLY A 108 24.98 -27.74 -4.58
N SER A 109 24.46 -27.74 -3.34
CA SER A 109 24.79 -28.75 -2.32
C SER A 109 23.69 -29.80 -2.11
N THR A 110 22.63 -29.79 -2.92
CA THR A 110 21.44 -30.62 -2.66
C THR A 110 21.17 -31.57 -3.83
N PRO A 111 21.05 -32.89 -3.60
CA PRO A 111 20.65 -33.84 -4.64
C PRO A 111 19.19 -33.62 -5.02
N ARG A 112 18.92 -33.52 -6.32
CA ARG A 112 17.59 -33.28 -6.88
C ARG A 112 17.32 -34.22 -8.03
N LEU A 113 16.06 -34.62 -8.19
CA LEU A 113 15.61 -35.34 -9.37
C LEU A 113 15.48 -34.35 -10.54
N VAL A 114 16.17 -34.63 -11.63
CA VAL A 114 16.22 -33.81 -12.85
C VAL A 114 15.71 -34.66 -14.01
N VAL A 115 14.77 -34.11 -14.76
CA VAL A 115 14.30 -34.71 -16.02
C VAL A 115 14.92 -33.93 -17.15
N GLN A 116 15.91 -34.51 -17.82
CA GLN A 116 16.55 -33.89 -18.98
C GLN A 116 15.68 -34.07 -20.21
N LEU A 117 15.69 -33.04 -21.05
CA LEU A 117 14.93 -33.02 -22.28
C LEU A 117 15.83 -33.28 -23.49
N VAL A 118 15.28 -33.88 -24.54
CA VAL A 118 16.00 -34.10 -25.82
C VAL A 118 16.27 -32.75 -26.50
N GLU A 119 15.23 -31.91 -26.61
CA GLU A 119 15.33 -30.55 -27.13
C GLU A 119 14.62 -29.59 -26.16
N PRO A 120 15.38 -28.87 -25.31
CA PRO A 120 14.82 -27.92 -24.34
C PRO A 120 13.95 -26.83 -24.99
N ASP A 121 14.26 -26.46 -26.24
CA ASP A 121 13.55 -25.44 -26.99
C ASP A 121 12.14 -25.87 -27.42
N GLN A 122 11.90 -27.15 -27.72
CA GLN A 122 10.55 -27.65 -28.03
C GLN A 122 9.60 -27.59 -26.84
N VAL A 123 10.14 -27.55 -25.62
CA VAL A 123 9.36 -27.38 -24.38
C VAL A 123 9.01 -25.92 -24.12
N ARG A 124 9.61 -24.95 -24.83
CA ARG A 124 9.24 -23.53 -24.72
C ARG A 124 7.81 -23.26 -25.22
N ASP A 125 7.30 -24.09 -26.12
CA ASP A 125 5.92 -24.03 -26.60
C ASP A 125 4.90 -24.62 -25.62
N LEU A 126 5.37 -25.38 -24.62
CA LEU A 126 4.56 -25.84 -23.50
C LEU A 126 4.37 -24.66 -22.52
N ARG A 127 3.56 -23.67 -22.92
CA ARG A 127 3.24 -22.45 -22.15
C ARG A 127 2.94 -22.77 -20.68
N PRO A 128 3.91 -22.64 -19.75
CA PRO A 128 3.65 -22.88 -18.35
C PRO A 128 2.71 -21.75 -17.90
N ARG A 129 1.61 -22.07 -17.21
CA ARG A 129 0.68 -21.02 -16.72
C ARG A 129 0.99 -20.57 -15.29
N GLY A 130 1.92 -21.26 -14.59
CA GLY A 130 2.38 -20.96 -13.23
C GLY A 130 3.71 -20.18 -13.18
N ASN A 131 4.62 -20.54 -12.26
CA ASN A 131 5.96 -19.93 -12.09
C ASN A 131 6.87 -20.09 -13.35
N VAL A 132 6.51 -19.44 -14.46
CA VAL A 132 7.15 -19.54 -15.78
C VAL A 132 8.64 -19.20 -15.67
N LEU A 133 8.98 -18.18 -14.89
CA LEU A 133 10.36 -17.75 -14.68
C LEU A 133 11.21 -18.84 -14.03
N LEU A 134 10.67 -19.55 -13.04
CA LEU A 134 11.41 -20.62 -12.36
C LEU A 134 11.58 -21.83 -13.26
N ALA A 135 10.52 -22.25 -13.95
CA ALA A 135 10.56 -23.34 -14.91
C ALA A 135 11.55 -23.04 -16.05
N ARG A 136 11.50 -21.83 -16.61
CA ARG A 136 12.41 -21.36 -17.66
C ARG A 136 13.86 -21.30 -17.17
N ARG A 137 14.11 -20.73 -15.99
CA ARG A 137 15.46 -20.70 -15.39
C ARG A 137 16.03 -22.09 -15.15
N ASN A 138 15.18 -23.05 -14.76
CA ASN A 138 15.60 -24.44 -14.59
C ASN A 138 15.88 -25.12 -15.93
N LEU A 139 15.04 -24.89 -16.94
CA LEU A 139 15.25 -25.35 -18.31
C LEU A 139 16.58 -24.83 -18.88
N ASP A 140 16.82 -23.52 -18.78
CA ASP A 140 18.02 -22.89 -19.31
C ASP A 140 19.31 -23.35 -18.59
N ARG A 141 19.24 -23.59 -17.27
CA ARG A 141 20.43 -23.95 -16.48
C ARG A 141 20.71 -25.45 -16.43
N TYR A 142 19.69 -26.31 -16.51
CA TYR A 142 19.84 -27.75 -16.27
C TYR A 142 19.27 -28.62 -17.39
N GLY A 143 18.80 -28.01 -18.49
CA GLY A 143 18.26 -28.72 -19.66
C GLY A 143 16.90 -29.36 -19.41
N GLY A 144 16.20 -28.99 -18.33
CA GLY A 144 14.99 -29.69 -17.92
C GLY A 144 14.32 -29.17 -16.65
N PRO A 145 13.07 -29.55 -16.39
CA PRO A 145 12.40 -29.25 -15.13
C PRO A 145 13.07 -29.98 -13.97
N ILE A 146 13.34 -29.24 -12.90
CA ILE A 146 13.89 -29.79 -11.66
C ILE A 146 12.76 -30.07 -10.67
N ALA A 147 12.69 -31.30 -10.19
CA ALA A 147 11.86 -31.66 -9.05
C ALA A 147 12.52 -31.21 -7.72
N PRO A 148 11.81 -31.25 -6.59
CA PRO A 148 12.37 -30.94 -5.28
C PRO A 148 13.58 -31.81 -4.93
N ALA A 149 14.26 -31.43 -3.83
CA ALA A 149 15.31 -32.24 -3.24
C ALA A 149 14.84 -33.69 -3.04
N VAL A 150 15.71 -34.66 -3.33
CA VAL A 150 15.39 -36.10 -3.21
C VAL A 150 14.84 -36.45 -1.84
N ARG A 151 15.39 -35.83 -0.78
CA ARG A 151 14.93 -35.99 0.61
C ARG A 151 13.47 -35.58 0.85
N TRP A 152 12.82 -34.90 -0.10
CA TRP A 152 11.42 -34.45 -0.01
C TRP A 152 10.48 -35.30 -0.87
N LEU A 153 10.98 -36.29 -1.61
CA LEU A 153 10.14 -37.20 -2.38
C LEU A 153 9.43 -38.17 -1.43
N GLY A 154 8.17 -38.49 -1.73
CA GLY A 154 7.39 -39.47 -0.99
C GLY A 154 7.90 -40.90 -1.13
N VAL A 155 8.71 -41.13 -2.17
CA VAL A 155 9.25 -42.40 -2.66
C VAL A 155 10.75 -42.22 -2.91
N PRO A 156 11.61 -43.25 -2.67
CA PRO A 156 13.03 -43.19 -3.01
C PRO A 156 13.27 -42.79 -4.48
N ALA A 157 14.35 -42.05 -4.75
CA ALA A 157 14.61 -41.55 -6.10
C ALA A 157 14.93 -42.68 -7.08
N GLU A 158 15.56 -43.75 -6.60
CA GLU A 158 15.95 -44.91 -7.37
C GLU A 158 14.72 -45.67 -7.88
N GLU A 159 13.70 -45.84 -7.02
CA GLU A 159 12.42 -46.44 -7.39
C GLU A 159 11.71 -45.58 -8.45
N LEU A 160 11.74 -44.27 -8.30
CA LEU A 160 11.13 -43.32 -9.24
C LEU A 160 11.83 -43.31 -10.60
N ILE A 161 13.16 -43.42 -10.63
CA ILE A 161 13.93 -43.53 -11.87
C ILE A 161 13.59 -44.85 -12.57
N ALA A 162 13.58 -45.96 -11.83
CA ALA A 162 13.21 -47.27 -12.38
C ALA A 162 11.77 -47.29 -12.91
N GLU A 163 10.84 -46.60 -12.25
CA GLU A 163 9.46 -46.46 -12.71
C GLU A 163 9.33 -45.55 -13.94
N ALA A 164 10.08 -44.44 -13.97
CA ALA A 164 10.13 -43.56 -15.14
C ALA A 164 10.67 -44.29 -16.38
N GLU A 165 11.74 -45.09 -16.24
CA GLU A 165 12.28 -45.88 -17.34
C GLU A 165 11.32 -46.98 -17.80
N ARG A 166 10.59 -47.62 -16.87
CA ARG A 166 9.50 -48.55 -17.23
C ARG A 166 8.41 -47.88 -18.07
N PHE A 167 7.94 -46.70 -17.66
CA PHE A 167 6.96 -45.94 -18.44
C PHE A 167 7.49 -45.48 -19.79
N ARG A 168 8.76 -45.10 -19.86
CA ARG A 168 9.42 -44.68 -21.10
C ARG A 168 9.58 -45.82 -22.11
N ALA A 169 9.86 -47.04 -21.63
CA ALA A 169 10.03 -48.23 -22.45
C ALA A 169 8.70 -48.88 -22.90
N ALA A 170 7.58 -48.54 -22.27
CA ALA A 170 6.28 -49.10 -22.61
C ALA A 170 5.80 -48.68 -24.02
N PRO A 171 5.12 -49.56 -24.78
CA PRO A 171 4.52 -49.21 -26.06
C PRO A 171 3.60 -48.00 -25.95
N ARG A 172 3.74 -47.02 -26.85
CA ARG A 172 3.00 -45.77 -26.78
C ARG A 172 1.59 -45.97 -27.35
N PRO A 173 0.53 -45.59 -26.64
CA PRO A 173 -0.79 -45.48 -27.26
C PRO A 173 -0.78 -44.32 -28.26
N ASP A 174 -1.21 -44.56 -29.50
CA ASP A 174 -1.22 -43.58 -30.61
C ASP A 174 -2.12 -42.35 -30.36
N LEU A 175 -2.94 -42.37 -29.30
CA LEU A 175 -3.83 -41.27 -28.94
C LEU A 175 -3.35 -40.58 -27.67
N LEU A 176 -2.56 -39.52 -27.84
CA LEU A 176 -2.22 -38.57 -26.77
C LEU A 176 -3.45 -37.70 -26.46
N VAL A 177 -4.40 -38.22 -25.68
CA VAL A 177 -5.40 -37.38 -25.04
C VAL A 177 -4.69 -36.51 -24.02
N ARG A 178 -4.46 -35.25 -24.38
CA ARG A 178 -3.85 -34.27 -23.47
C ARG A 178 -4.77 -34.13 -22.24
N PRO A 179 -4.29 -34.39 -21.02
CA PRO A 179 -5.11 -34.20 -19.84
C PRO A 179 -5.55 -32.74 -19.78
N THR A 180 -6.86 -32.50 -19.85
CA THR A 180 -7.40 -31.14 -19.78
C THR A 180 -7.21 -30.64 -18.34
N PRO A 181 -6.59 -29.45 -18.14
CA PRO A 181 -6.44 -28.92 -16.79
C PRO A 181 -7.81 -28.74 -16.16
N SER A 182 -7.98 -29.28 -14.95
CA SER A 182 -9.26 -29.24 -14.22
C SER A 182 -9.78 -27.79 -14.09
N ARG A 183 -11.09 -27.57 -14.24
CA ARG A 183 -11.71 -26.22 -14.13
C ARG A 183 -11.37 -25.53 -12.79
N ILE A 184 -11.19 -26.32 -11.73
CA ILE A 184 -10.76 -25.88 -10.38
C ILE A 184 -9.40 -25.17 -10.44
N ALA A 185 -8.54 -25.56 -11.38
CA ALA A 185 -7.20 -24.98 -11.50
C ALA A 185 -7.23 -23.49 -11.89
N ARG A 186 -8.20 -23.10 -12.74
CA ARG A 186 -8.37 -21.73 -13.25
C ARG A 186 -8.91 -20.79 -12.18
N VAL A 187 -9.89 -21.22 -11.40
CA VAL A 187 -10.55 -20.36 -10.39
C VAL A 187 -9.57 -19.88 -9.32
N GLY A 188 -8.65 -20.75 -8.87
CA GLY A 188 -7.70 -20.41 -7.81
C GLY A 188 -6.66 -19.33 -8.19
N SER A 189 -6.20 -19.28 -9.44
CA SER A 189 -5.23 -18.25 -9.87
C SER A 189 -5.86 -16.86 -9.98
N TYR A 190 -7.11 -16.78 -10.47
CA TYR A 190 -7.83 -15.50 -10.55
C TYR A 190 -8.19 -14.94 -9.18
N ALA A 191 -8.53 -15.82 -8.22
CA ALA A 191 -8.81 -15.41 -6.84
C ALA A 191 -7.60 -14.75 -6.17
N GLY A 192 -6.39 -15.29 -6.35
CA GLY A 192 -5.17 -14.72 -5.79
C GLY A 192 -4.82 -13.34 -6.36
N THR A 193 -4.94 -13.18 -7.68
CA THR A 193 -4.69 -11.87 -8.33
C THR A 193 -5.75 -10.83 -7.96
N ALA A 194 -7.02 -11.24 -7.87
CA ALA A 194 -8.11 -10.36 -7.43
C ALA A 194 -7.91 -9.94 -5.96
N GLY A 195 -7.50 -10.86 -5.09
CA GLY A 195 -7.18 -10.58 -3.69
C GLY A 195 -6.04 -9.57 -3.53
N LEU A 196 -4.93 -9.76 -4.27
CA LEU A 196 -3.80 -8.81 -4.27
C LEU A 196 -4.21 -7.42 -4.75
N ALA A 197 -4.98 -7.34 -5.84
CA ALA A 197 -5.49 -6.07 -6.35
C ALA A 197 -6.38 -5.35 -5.32
N LEU A 198 -7.21 -6.09 -4.58
CA LEU A 198 -8.07 -5.54 -3.54
C LEU A 198 -7.28 -5.02 -2.33
N VAL A 199 -6.23 -5.73 -1.90
CA VAL A 199 -5.33 -5.27 -0.83
C VAL A 199 -4.57 -4.01 -1.25
N LEU A 200 -4.03 -3.98 -2.47
CA LEU A 200 -3.33 -2.81 -2.99
C LEU A 200 -4.27 -1.62 -3.16
N PHE A 201 -5.49 -1.84 -3.67
CA PHE A 201 -6.52 -0.80 -3.76
C PHE A 201 -6.88 -0.27 -2.38
N ALA A 202 -7.07 -1.14 -1.38
CA ALA A 202 -7.34 -0.74 0.00
C ALA A 202 -6.16 -0.02 0.67
N ALA A 203 -4.91 -0.31 0.30
CA ALA A 203 -3.74 0.39 0.81
C ALA A 203 -3.61 1.80 0.21
N VAL A 204 -3.83 1.94 -1.11
CA VAL A 204 -3.77 3.22 -1.82
C VAL A 204 -4.94 4.13 -1.44
N THR A 205 -6.17 3.58 -1.47
CA THR A 205 -7.35 4.33 -1.02
C THR A 205 -7.35 4.52 0.49
N GLY A 206 -6.81 3.56 1.25
CA GLY A 206 -6.62 3.69 2.69
C GLY A 206 -5.74 4.88 3.04
N GLN A 207 -4.62 5.13 2.36
CA GLN A 207 -3.78 6.30 2.71
C GLN A 207 -4.34 7.64 2.22
N VAL A 208 -5.16 7.66 1.16
CA VAL A 208 -5.81 8.89 0.66
C VAL A 208 -7.15 9.17 1.37
N PHE A 209 -7.73 8.15 2.01
CA PHE A 209 -9.04 8.18 2.68
C PHE A 209 -9.00 7.49 4.06
N LEU A 210 -7.87 7.57 4.78
CA LEU A 210 -7.82 7.06 6.15
C LEU A 210 -8.89 7.86 6.91
N PRO A 211 -9.88 7.16 7.49
CA PRO A 211 -11.08 7.79 8.01
C PRO A 211 -10.67 8.71 9.15
N TRP A 212 -10.93 9.99 8.95
CA TRP A 212 -11.35 10.92 9.97
C TRP A 212 -12.16 10.10 10.99
N GLY A 213 -11.55 9.84 12.15
CA GLY A 213 -12.14 8.96 13.14
C GLY A 213 -13.47 9.58 13.54
N ARG A 214 -14.57 8.84 13.32
CA ARG A 214 -15.86 9.13 13.96
C ARG A 214 -15.69 8.95 15.46
N THR A 215 -15.14 9.95 16.13
CA THR A 215 -15.18 10.06 17.58
C THR A 215 -15.33 11.54 17.89
N HIS A 216 -16.48 11.87 18.49
CA HIS A 216 -17.09 13.18 18.69
C HIS A 216 -18.02 13.64 17.56
N HIS A 217 -19.11 14.29 17.97
CA HIS A 217 -20.18 14.78 17.11
C HIS A 217 -19.66 15.86 16.16
N ASP A 218 -18.95 15.45 15.11
CA ASP A 218 -18.52 16.35 14.06
C ASP A 218 -19.78 16.89 13.38
N ALA A 219 -20.07 18.17 13.60
CA ALA A 219 -21.00 18.86 12.70
C ALA A 219 -20.45 18.66 11.29
N GLY A 220 -21.28 18.12 10.40
CA GLY A 220 -20.86 17.76 9.05
C GLY A 220 -20.17 18.93 8.33
N PRO A 221 -19.40 18.64 7.26
CA PRO A 221 -18.66 19.67 6.55
C PRO A 221 -19.56 20.83 6.14
N GLN A 222 -19.13 22.05 6.45
CA GLN A 222 -19.80 23.26 6.01
C GLN A 222 -19.39 23.53 4.57
N LYS A 223 -20.35 23.88 3.70
CA LYS A 223 -20.09 24.15 2.28
C LYS A 223 -20.46 25.58 1.93
N SER A 224 -19.63 26.22 1.11
CA SER A 224 -19.90 27.52 0.51
C SER A 224 -19.35 27.56 -0.91
N GLY A 225 -20.24 27.45 -1.90
CA GLY A 225 -19.84 27.30 -3.30
C GLY A 225 -18.96 26.06 -3.52
N VAL A 226 -17.74 26.27 -4.04
CA VAL A 226 -16.74 25.21 -4.27
C VAL A 226 -15.88 24.89 -3.04
N LEU A 227 -16.05 25.64 -1.94
CA LEU A 227 -15.26 25.46 -0.72
C LEU A 227 -15.97 24.58 0.29
N GLU A 228 -15.20 23.73 0.97
CA GLU A 228 -15.62 22.86 2.06
C GLU A 228 -14.77 23.13 3.31
N PHE A 229 -15.42 23.22 4.47
CA PHE A 229 -14.75 23.52 5.74
C PHE A 229 -14.97 22.41 6.75
N ARG A 230 -13.89 21.99 7.41
CA ARG A 230 -13.91 20.99 8.48
C ARG A 230 -12.99 21.45 9.60
N TYR A 231 -13.55 21.63 10.79
CA TYR A 231 -12.77 21.99 11.97
C TYR A 231 -12.51 20.77 12.85
N GLN A 232 -11.27 20.65 13.31
CA GLN A 232 -10.82 19.60 14.20
C GLN A 232 -10.30 20.23 15.51
N PRO A 233 -11.04 20.13 16.63
CA PRO A 233 -10.60 20.72 17.90
C PRO A 233 -9.39 19.98 18.50
N LEU A 234 -9.35 18.66 18.36
CA LEU A 234 -8.30 17.78 18.87
C LEU A 234 -7.80 16.86 17.77
N SER A 235 -6.48 16.85 17.59
CA SER A 235 -5.78 16.03 16.63
C SER A 235 -5.14 14.81 17.30
N LYS A 236 -4.66 13.86 16.47
CA LYS A 236 -3.92 12.70 16.98
C LYS A 236 -2.57 13.17 17.57
N PRO A 237 -1.97 12.42 18.51
CA PRO A 237 -0.62 12.72 18.98
C PRO A 237 0.37 12.94 17.83
N GLY A 238 1.16 14.02 17.92
CA GLY A 238 2.11 14.43 16.87
C GLY A 238 1.53 15.36 15.78
N TYR A 239 0.25 15.71 15.87
CA TYR A 239 -0.40 16.67 14.98
C TYR A 239 -0.87 17.90 15.75
N VAL A 240 -1.08 19.00 15.02
CA VAL A 240 -1.52 20.28 15.56
C VAL A 240 -3.02 20.25 15.85
N ASP A 241 -3.41 20.65 17.06
CA ASP A 241 -4.82 20.78 17.45
C ASP A 241 -5.49 21.99 16.77
N GLN A 242 -6.81 22.11 16.91
CA GLN A 242 -7.56 23.29 16.47
C GLN A 242 -7.37 23.69 14.99
N THR A 243 -7.28 22.68 14.15
CA THR A 243 -7.00 22.86 12.72
C THR A 243 -8.29 23.01 11.93
N LEU A 244 -8.35 23.96 11.01
CA LEU A 244 -9.39 24.12 10.01
C LEU A 244 -8.89 23.60 8.66
N GLY A 245 -9.45 22.49 8.21
CA GLY A 245 -9.31 22.02 6.83
C GLY A 245 -10.21 22.81 5.88
N ILE A 246 -9.62 23.37 4.83
CA ILE A 246 -10.29 24.14 3.78
C ILE A 246 -10.09 23.39 2.46
N GLY A 247 -11.11 22.66 2.03
CA GLY A 247 -11.16 21.99 0.74
C GLY A 247 -11.60 22.94 -0.36
N ASN A 248 -10.90 22.93 -1.49
CA ASN A 248 -11.29 23.64 -2.69
C ASN A 248 -11.58 22.61 -3.80
N HIS A 249 -12.86 22.44 -4.11
CA HIS A 249 -13.34 21.54 -5.17
C HIS A 249 -13.44 22.23 -6.53
N GLY A 250 -13.01 23.48 -6.63
CA GLY A 250 -12.97 24.25 -7.86
C GLY A 250 -11.73 23.96 -8.70
N ALA A 251 -11.77 24.38 -9.96
CA ALA A 251 -10.66 24.23 -10.90
C ALA A 251 -9.57 25.31 -10.77
N LYS A 252 -9.80 26.35 -9.96
CA LYS A 252 -8.88 27.47 -9.77
C LYS A 252 -8.41 27.56 -8.31
N PRO A 253 -7.18 28.02 -8.06
CA PRO A 253 -6.74 28.37 -6.71
C PRO A 253 -7.56 29.54 -6.16
N THR A 254 -7.90 29.49 -4.88
CA THR A 254 -8.77 30.47 -4.22
C THR A 254 -8.16 30.95 -2.92
N ALA A 255 -8.18 32.27 -2.68
CA ALA A 255 -7.84 32.88 -1.40
C ALA A 255 -9.12 33.35 -0.69
N PRO A 256 -9.73 32.51 0.18
CA PRO A 256 -10.94 32.90 0.89
C PRO A 256 -10.63 33.85 2.05
N GLN A 257 -11.46 34.87 2.23
CA GLN A 257 -11.53 35.65 3.47
C GLN A 257 -12.68 35.11 4.31
N LEU A 258 -12.37 34.55 5.47
CA LEU A 258 -13.31 33.85 6.33
C LEU A 258 -13.69 34.67 7.57
N ALA A 259 -14.94 34.53 8.00
CA ALA A 259 -15.40 34.89 9.33
C ALA A 259 -15.71 33.63 10.13
N PHE A 260 -15.45 33.68 11.44
CA PHE A 260 -15.60 32.56 12.34
C PHE A 260 -16.50 32.92 13.52
N VAL A 261 -17.38 32.00 13.89
CA VAL A 261 -18.11 32.04 15.17
C VAL A 261 -17.78 30.77 15.94
N ALA A 262 -17.25 30.94 17.15
CA ALA A 262 -16.91 29.83 18.03
C ALA A 262 -18.20 29.17 18.57
N LEU A 263 -18.24 27.83 18.56
CA LEU A 263 -19.37 27.04 19.01
C LEU A 263 -18.95 26.11 20.16
N ASP A 264 -19.87 25.91 21.10
CA ASP A 264 -19.72 24.89 22.15
C ASP A 264 -20.11 23.48 21.68
N GLU A 265 -20.10 22.51 22.60
CA GLU A 265 -20.43 21.11 22.32
C GLU A 265 -21.85 20.91 21.78
N LYS A 266 -22.79 21.79 22.13
CA LYS A 266 -24.19 21.73 21.71
C LYS A 266 -24.44 22.51 20.41
N GLY A 267 -23.40 23.10 19.83
CA GLY A 267 -23.49 23.99 18.68
C GLY A 267 -23.98 25.40 19.02
N GLY A 268 -24.02 25.77 20.30
CA GLY A 268 -24.37 27.13 20.74
C GLY A 268 -23.20 28.10 20.52
N GLU A 269 -23.50 29.32 20.05
CA GLU A 269 -22.48 30.35 19.83
C GLU A 269 -21.86 30.84 21.15
N LEU A 270 -20.55 31.14 21.12
CA LEU A 270 -19.79 31.66 22.25
C LEU A 270 -19.40 33.13 21.98
N PRO A 271 -20.29 34.11 22.26
CA PRO A 271 -20.12 35.50 21.80
C PRO A 271 -18.93 36.24 22.43
N GLY A 272 -18.43 35.77 23.58
CA GLY A 272 -17.23 36.31 24.22
C GLY A 272 -15.91 35.74 23.68
N VAL A 273 -15.96 34.79 22.74
CA VAL A 273 -14.78 34.12 22.21
C VAL A 273 -14.43 34.67 20.83
N GLN A 274 -13.25 35.26 20.73
CA GLN A 274 -12.66 35.70 19.47
C GLN A 274 -11.87 34.55 18.84
N VAL A 275 -11.94 34.45 17.51
CA VAL A 275 -11.20 33.45 16.71
C VAL A 275 -10.23 34.18 15.80
N ARG A 276 -8.98 33.71 15.73
CA ARG A 276 -7.96 34.21 14.80
C ARG A 276 -7.34 33.05 14.05
N ALA A 277 -6.99 33.27 12.78
CA ALA A 277 -6.31 32.26 11.96
C ALA A 277 -4.79 32.52 11.92
N ALA A 278 -3.99 31.48 12.07
CA ALA A 278 -2.53 31.57 12.06
C ALA A 278 -1.99 31.91 10.67
N LEU A 279 -2.54 31.25 9.64
CA LEU A 279 -2.08 31.31 8.26
C LEU A 279 -2.81 32.39 7.45
N GLY A 280 -3.81 33.04 8.05
CA GLY A 280 -4.46 34.23 7.53
C GLY A 280 -5.67 33.96 6.63
N SER A 281 -6.36 32.82 6.80
CA SER A 281 -7.66 32.59 6.14
C SER A 281 -8.74 33.58 6.58
N ASP A 282 -8.63 34.20 7.75
CA ASP A 282 -9.48 35.32 8.20
C ASP A 282 -9.22 36.64 7.44
N LYS A 283 -8.07 36.72 6.76
CA LYS A 283 -7.59 37.92 6.05
C LYS A 283 -7.49 37.75 4.54
N GLY A 284 -7.83 36.58 4.00
CA GLY A 284 -7.66 36.29 2.57
C GLY A 284 -6.20 36.20 2.13
N MET A 285 -5.28 35.89 3.05
CA MET A 285 -3.84 35.81 2.77
C MET A 285 -3.39 34.41 2.36
N MET A 286 -4.14 33.38 2.76
CA MET A 286 -3.87 31.98 2.48
C MET A 286 -4.53 31.56 1.17
N VAL A 287 -3.81 30.87 0.30
CA VAL A 287 -4.34 30.31 -0.95
C VAL A 287 -4.58 28.80 -0.81
N VAL A 288 -5.75 28.35 -1.24
CA VAL A 288 -6.13 26.94 -1.30
C VAL A 288 -6.02 26.46 -2.75
N PRO A 289 -5.08 25.54 -3.06
CA PRO A 289 -4.93 24.98 -4.41
C PRO A 289 -6.22 24.31 -4.92
N PRO A 290 -6.45 24.26 -6.24
CA PRO A 290 -7.60 23.55 -6.81
C PRO A 290 -7.54 22.06 -6.49
N SER A 291 -8.71 21.44 -6.33
CA SER A 291 -8.87 20.02 -6.01
C SER A 291 -8.00 19.54 -4.82
N SER A 292 -7.81 20.40 -3.83
CA SER A 292 -6.91 20.16 -2.70
C SER A 292 -7.53 20.60 -1.39
N VAL A 293 -6.89 20.21 -0.29
CA VAL A 293 -7.20 20.67 1.06
C VAL A 293 -5.98 21.40 1.59
N ALA A 294 -6.19 22.63 2.06
CA ALA A 294 -5.20 23.37 2.81
C ALA A 294 -5.67 23.49 4.27
N TYR A 295 -4.74 23.68 5.20
CA TYR A 295 -5.01 23.68 6.63
C TYR A 295 -4.61 25.01 7.24
N ASP A 296 -5.49 25.62 8.04
CA ASP A 296 -5.18 26.77 8.90
C ASP A 296 -5.28 26.35 10.38
N ILE A 297 -4.61 27.07 11.26
CA ILE A 297 -4.62 26.84 12.71
C ILE A 297 -5.44 27.96 13.34
N LEU A 298 -6.47 27.61 14.11
CA LEU A 298 -7.30 28.60 14.78
C LEU A 298 -6.86 28.79 16.23
N ALA A 299 -6.73 30.03 16.66
CA ALA A 299 -6.55 30.40 18.06
C ALA A 299 -7.82 31.04 18.61
N PHE A 300 -8.12 30.73 19.87
CA PHE A 300 -9.31 31.20 20.57
C PHE A 300 -8.91 32.02 21.79
N SER A 301 -9.55 33.18 21.98
CA SER A 301 -9.32 34.03 23.14
C SER A 301 -10.63 34.58 23.69
N GLY A 302 -10.74 34.66 25.02
CA GLY A 302 -11.95 35.09 25.72
C GLY A 302 -12.28 34.17 26.91
N PRO A 303 -13.27 34.54 27.75
CA PRO A 303 -13.60 33.82 28.97
C PRO A 303 -14.01 32.35 28.74
N ASP A 304 -14.60 32.04 27.60
CA ASP A 304 -15.10 30.69 27.27
C ASP A 304 -14.25 29.96 26.21
N ALA A 305 -13.03 30.42 25.91
CA ALA A 305 -12.22 29.83 24.83
C ALA A 305 -11.95 28.32 25.02
N GLY A 306 -11.84 27.82 26.25
CA GLY A 306 -11.66 26.40 26.54
C GLY A 306 -12.90 25.52 26.26
N ARG A 307 -14.08 26.13 26.06
CA ARG A 307 -15.35 25.43 25.76
C ARG A 307 -15.58 25.21 24.28
N VAL A 308 -14.74 25.77 23.42
CA VAL A 308 -14.87 25.63 21.97
C VAL A 308 -14.78 24.16 21.57
N ARG A 309 -15.76 23.69 20.83
CA ARG A 309 -15.79 22.35 20.22
C ARG A 309 -15.97 22.39 18.72
N ASN A 310 -16.49 23.49 18.18
CA ASN A 310 -16.62 23.69 16.75
C ASN A 310 -16.50 25.17 16.36
N VAL A 311 -16.43 25.45 15.07
CA VAL A 311 -16.55 26.81 14.52
C VAL A 311 -17.54 26.81 13.37
N LYS A 312 -18.42 27.81 13.36
CA LYS A 312 -19.21 28.16 12.18
C LYS A 312 -18.36 29.05 11.29
N VAL A 313 -18.28 28.72 10.01
CA VAL A 313 -17.45 29.42 9.03
C VAL A 313 -18.36 30.13 8.04
N SER A 314 -18.06 31.38 7.73
CA SER A 314 -18.73 32.14 6.67
C SER A 314 -17.68 32.72 5.73
N VAL A 315 -17.92 32.64 4.42
CA VAL A 315 -17.04 33.21 3.41
C VAL A 315 -17.46 34.66 3.18
N LEU A 316 -16.60 35.61 3.57
CA LEU A 316 -16.84 37.04 3.36
C LEU A 316 -16.50 37.45 1.93
N GLY A 317 -15.52 36.78 1.33
CA GLY A 317 -15.10 37.02 -0.04
C GLY A 317 -14.10 35.98 -0.51
N THR A 318 -13.90 35.93 -1.82
CA THR A 318 -12.90 35.08 -2.47
C THR A 318 -12.15 35.90 -3.51
N ALA A 319 -10.82 35.82 -3.50
CA ALA A 319 -10.02 36.27 -4.62
C ALA A 319 -9.52 35.05 -5.40
N ASP A 320 -9.66 35.11 -6.73
CA ASP A 320 -8.92 34.22 -7.63
C ASP A 320 -7.43 34.52 -7.43
N ALA A 321 -6.63 33.52 -7.08
CA ALA A 321 -5.19 33.71 -7.04
C ALA A 321 -4.68 33.77 -8.50
N LEU A 322 -3.90 34.80 -8.84
CA LEU A 322 -3.36 35.01 -10.19
C LEU A 322 -2.27 34.01 -10.58
N THR A 323 -1.94 33.08 -9.68
CA THR A 323 -0.84 32.15 -9.84
C THR A 323 -1.28 30.95 -10.68
N PRO A 324 -0.45 30.48 -11.64
CA PRO A 324 -0.77 29.28 -12.40
C PRO A 324 -0.89 28.04 -11.51
N MET A 325 -1.35 26.95 -12.12
CA MET A 325 -1.63 25.66 -11.50
C MET A 325 -0.65 25.30 -10.36
N MET A 326 -1.13 25.36 -9.11
CA MET A 326 -0.31 25.09 -7.95
C MET A 326 -0.13 23.57 -7.72
N PRO A 327 1.00 23.15 -7.14
CA PRO A 327 1.21 21.75 -6.77
C PRO A 327 0.11 21.24 -5.82
N SER A 328 -0.31 19.99 -6.03
CA SER A 328 -1.10 19.27 -5.03
C SER A 328 -0.18 18.84 -3.89
N GLY A 329 -0.17 19.63 -2.82
CA GLY A 329 0.56 19.32 -1.59
C GLY A 329 1.01 20.58 -0.84
N GLY A 330 1.25 20.45 0.46
CA GLY A 330 1.73 21.54 1.30
C GLY A 330 3.20 21.86 1.05
N LEU A 331 3.58 23.12 1.27
CA LEU A 331 4.98 23.54 1.28
C LEU A 331 5.69 22.99 2.51
N ARG A 332 6.94 22.57 2.35
CA ARG A 332 7.83 22.23 3.47
C ARG A 332 8.70 23.44 3.79
N ALA A 333 8.84 23.75 5.07
CA ALA A 333 9.72 24.81 5.56
C ALA A 333 10.72 24.23 6.56
N GLU A 334 12.00 24.49 6.35
CA GLU A 334 13.09 24.03 7.21
C GLU A 334 13.94 25.22 7.65
N PRO A 335 14.04 25.51 8.96
CA PRO A 335 14.96 26.51 9.47
C PRO A 335 16.40 26.10 9.18
N ILE A 336 17.22 27.03 8.69
CA ILE A 336 18.65 26.78 8.42
C ILE A 336 19.55 27.83 9.08
N ASP A 337 20.68 27.36 9.62
CA ASP A 337 21.69 28.21 10.23
C ASP A 337 22.57 28.93 9.19
N GLU A 338 23.53 29.73 9.65
CA GLU A 338 24.48 30.44 8.78
C GLU A 338 25.37 29.52 7.95
N ARG A 339 25.52 28.25 8.34
CA ARG A 339 26.29 27.23 7.63
C ARG A 339 25.43 26.45 6.64
N GLY A 340 24.16 26.82 6.48
CA GLY A 340 23.19 26.16 5.60
C GLY A 340 22.68 24.81 6.14
N GLN A 341 22.94 24.49 7.40
CA GLN A 341 22.50 23.26 8.04
C GLN A 341 21.07 23.41 8.57
N VAL A 342 20.27 22.36 8.42
CA VAL A 342 18.92 22.32 8.99
C VAL A 342 19.01 22.22 10.50
N VAL A 343 18.29 23.10 11.19
CA VAL A 343 18.26 23.14 12.65
C VAL A 343 16.83 23.02 13.17
N ALA A 344 16.68 22.70 14.46
CA ALA A 344 15.37 22.69 15.11
C ALA A 344 14.75 24.11 15.08
N PRO A 345 13.42 24.26 14.98
CA PRO A 345 12.75 25.57 15.03
C PRO A 345 13.12 26.43 16.24
N SER A 346 13.40 25.81 17.38
CA SER A 346 13.79 26.49 18.62
C SER A 346 15.27 26.91 18.68
N ALA A 347 16.10 26.43 17.75
CA ALA A 347 17.49 26.86 17.64
C ALA A 347 17.59 28.18 16.84
N PRO A 348 18.66 28.97 17.01
CA PRO A 348 18.89 30.14 16.16
C PRO A 348 19.03 29.75 14.68
N PHE A 349 18.32 30.45 13.79
CA PHE A 349 18.41 30.31 12.34
C PHE A 349 18.32 31.69 11.66
N THR A 350 18.92 31.82 10.47
CA THR A 350 18.98 33.10 9.72
C THR A 350 18.24 33.04 8.38
N LYS A 351 17.88 31.83 7.93
CA LYS A 351 17.09 31.61 6.73
C LYS A 351 16.12 30.46 6.95
N VAL A 352 15.16 30.35 6.04
CA VAL A 352 14.28 29.18 5.92
C VAL A 352 14.41 28.63 4.51
N ARG A 353 14.68 27.33 4.40
CA ARG A 353 14.60 26.59 3.15
C ARG A 353 13.15 26.17 2.93
N VAL A 354 12.54 26.66 1.87
CA VAL A 354 11.18 26.32 1.46
C VAL A 354 11.25 25.39 0.26
N THR A 355 10.54 24.26 0.33
CA THR A 355 10.47 23.29 -0.74
C THR A 355 9.03 23.04 -1.11
N SER A 356 8.72 23.25 -2.38
CA SER A 356 7.45 22.86 -2.98
C SER A 356 7.50 21.38 -3.37
N PRO A 357 6.43 20.59 -3.18
CA PRO A 357 6.41 19.20 -3.62
C PRO A 357 6.69 19.12 -5.13
N THR A 358 7.32 18.02 -5.55
CA THR A 358 7.78 17.84 -6.93
C THR A 358 6.63 17.98 -7.91
N ALA A 359 6.95 18.53 -9.07
CA ALA A 359 5.99 18.84 -10.13
C ALA A 359 5.04 17.68 -10.43
N SER A 360 3.78 18.04 -10.71
CA SER A 360 2.79 17.14 -11.25
C SER A 360 3.40 16.30 -12.38
N PRO A 361 3.03 15.01 -12.54
CA PRO A 361 3.50 14.17 -13.65
C PRO A 361 3.20 14.74 -15.04
N LEU A 362 2.42 15.83 -15.12
CA LEU A 362 2.01 16.52 -16.35
C LEU A 362 2.95 17.67 -16.80
N GLY A 363 4.05 17.95 -16.09
CA GLY A 363 5.07 18.92 -16.55
C GLY A 363 5.55 19.88 -15.45
N LYS A 364 6.55 20.71 -15.79
CA LYS A 364 7.11 21.72 -14.88
C LYS A 364 5.98 22.62 -14.36
N LEU A 365 5.75 22.60 -13.05
CA LEU A 365 4.85 23.54 -12.39
C LEU A 365 5.49 24.94 -12.41
N ASP A 366 4.64 25.94 -12.58
CA ASP A 366 5.03 27.33 -12.42
C ASP A 366 5.44 27.64 -10.98
N THR A 367 6.08 28.78 -10.80
CA THR A 367 6.44 29.33 -9.50
C THR A 367 5.20 29.65 -8.67
N ALA A 368 5.17 29.23 -7.41
CA ALA A 368 4.08 29.52 -6.47
C ALA A 368 4.50 30.59 -5.45
N ALA A 369 3.63 31.57 -5.19
CA ALA A 369 3.86 32.54 -4.12
C ALA A 369 3.65 31.88 -2.75
N PHE A 370 4.53 32.20 -1.80
CA PHE A 370 4.49 31.66 -0.45
C PHE A 370 4.81 32.71 0.60
N ARG A 371 4.42 32.40 1.83
CA ARG A 371 4.84 33.10 3.05
C ARG A 371 5.31 32.09 4.09
N VAL A 372 6.24 32.50 4.94
CA VAL A 372 6.73 31.69 6.05
C VAL A 372 6.35 32.36 7.36
N LEU A 373 5.82 31.57 8.29
CA LEU A 373 5.38 32.03 9.60
C LEU A 373 6.08 31.24 10.69
N CYS A 374 6.30 31.92 11.81
CA CYS A 374 6.61 31.32 13.08
C CYS A 374 5.32 31.21 13.89
N VAL A 375 5.01 30.01 14.36
CA VAL A 375 3.92 29.75 15.31
C VAL A 375 4.51 29.44 16.66
N THR A 376 4.01 30.14 17.69
CA THR A 376 4.32 29.84 19.10
C THR A 376 3.12 29.21 19.78
N TRP A 377 3.39 28.21 20.61
CA TRP A 377 2.37 27.38 21.24
C TRP A 377 2.26 27.70 22.73
N ALA A 378 1.03 27.68 23.24
CA ALA A 378 0.81 27.71 24.67
C ALA A 378 1.26 26.38 25.28
N PRO A 379 1.88 26.40 26.47
CA PRO A 379 2.07 25.18 27.25
C PRO A 379 0.72 24.48 27.45
N THR A 380 0.61 23.21 27.04
CA THR A 380 -0.62 22.43 27.20
C THR A 380 -0.46 21.34 28.26
N ARG A 381 -1.54 21.02 28.96
CA ARG A 381 -1.60 19.84 29.84
C ARG A 381 -2.00 18.62 29.00
N PRO A 382 -1.56 17.40 29.36
CA PRO A 382 -2.02 16.19 28.70
C PRO A 382 -3.56 16.13 28.62
N GLY A 383 -4.10 15.90 27.42
CA GLY A 383 -5.54 15.83 27.16
C GLY A 383 -6.23 17.18 26.89
N MET A 384 -5.52 18.31 26.96
CA MET A 384 -6.06 19.63 26.59
C MET A 384 -5.60 20.03 25.18
N PRO A 385 -6.47 20.69 24.37
CA PRO A 385 -6.07 21.16 23.05
C PRO A 385 -4.93 22.17 23.14
N GLN A 386 -3.85 21.94 22.40
CA GLN A 386 -2.76 22.91 22.24
C GLN A 386 -3.29 24.17 21.55
N GLN A 387 -3.13 25.34 22.19
CA GLN A 387 -3.50 26.63 21.60
C GLN A 387 -2.29 27.29 20.96
N MET A 388 -2.46 27.89 19.79
CA MET A 388 -1.51 28.88 19.29
C MET A 388 -1.59 30.16 20.16
N LEU A 389 -0.45 30.70 20.57
CA LEU A 389 -0.35 32.02 21.21
C LEU A 389 -0.22 33.13 20.17
N THR A 390 0.79 33.02 19.31
CA THR A 390 1.08 34.00 18.25
C THR A 390 1.48 33.31 16.95
N SER A 391 1.22 34.01 15.85
CA SER A 391 1.75 33.70 14.52
C SER A 391 2.38 34.98 13.97
N THR A 392 3.66 34.92 13.62
CA THR A 392 4.44 36.06 13.13
C THR A 392 5.05 35.69 11.79
N GLU A 393 4.92 36.56 10.78
CA GLU A 393 5.58 36.34 9.50
C GLU A 393 7.10 36.47 9.66
N LEU A 394 7.82 35.44 9.22
CA LEU A 394 9.29 35.37 9.33
C LEU A 394 9.98 36.01 8.13
N THR A 395 9.37 35.96 6.96
CA THR A 395 9.99 36.39 5.70
C THR A 395 9.04 37.30 4.93
N ALA A 396 9.60 38.13 4.05
CA ALA A 396 8.79 38.75 3.00
C ALA A 396 8.14 37.65 2.13
N PRO A 397 7.00 37.93 1.45
CA PRO A 397 6.44 37.03 0.46
C PRO A 397 7.50 36.64 -0.59
N GLY A 398 7.57 35.36 -0.92
CA GLY A 398 8.54 34.81 -1.86
C GLY A 398 7.86 33.97 -2.95
N THR A 399 8.64 33.50 -3.92
CA THR A 399 8.18 32.54 -4.93
C THR A 399 9.05 31.29 -4.90
N VAL A 400 8.42 30.13 -5.04
CA VAL A 400 9.10 28.83 -5.03
C VAL A 400 8.77 28.05 -6.32
N PRO A 401 9.77 27.65 -7.12
CA PRO A 401 9.58 26.73 -8.24
C PRO A 401 9.18 25.33 -7.75
N GLY A 402 8.41 24.60 -8.56
CA GLY A 402 8.00 23.23 -8.21
C GLY A 402 9.20 22.28 -8.10
N GLY A 403 9.35 21.61 -6.95
CA GLY A 403 10.38 20.61 -6.69
C GLY A 403 11.79 21.13 -6.39
N GLU A 404 12.04 22.42 -6.53
CA GLU A 404 13.35 23.03 -6.25
C GLU A 404 13.28 23.86 -4.95
N PRO A 405 14.21 23.64 -3.99
CA PRO A 405 14.22 24.41 -2.75
C PRO A 405 14.67 25.86 -2.98
N VAL A 406 14.06 26.80 -2.27
CA VAL A 406 14.48 28.21 -2.21
C VAL A 406 14.81 28.58 -0.77
N GLU A 407 15.92 29.26 -0.56
CA GLU A 407 16.30 29.78 0.75
C GLU A 407 15.92 31.26 0.85
N VAL A 408 15.13 31.60 1.88
CA VAL A 408 14.68 32.97 2.15
C VAL A 408 15.23 33.49 3.48
N PRO A 409 15.78 34.72 3.53
CA PRO A 409 16.25 35.30 4.77
C PRO A 409 15.08 35.64 5.70
N VAL A 410 15.31 35.50 7.01
CA VAL A 410 14.34 35.95 8.03
C VAL A 410 14.48 37.45 8.28
N ASN A 411 13.36 38.16 8.42
CA ASN A 411 13.30 39.61 8.55
C ASN A 411 13.77 40.14 9.92
N GLN A 412 13.85 39.28 10.94
CA GLN A 412 14.20 39.64 12.31
C GLN A 412 15.12 38.58 12.91
N HIS A 413 16.02 38.97 13.82
CA HIS A 413 16.78 38.01 14.63
C HIS A 413 15.79 37.08 15.33
N SER A 414 15.94 35.77 15.08
CA SER A 414 14.91 34.76 15.27
C SER A 414 14.26 34.83 16.67
N PRO A 415 12.98 35.21 16.80
CA PRO A 415 12.25 35.01 18.05
C PRO A 415 12.19 33.50 18.35
N SER A 416 12.13 33.12 19.62
CA SER A 416 11.93 31.72 20.02
C SER A 416 10.73 31.14 19.27
N CYS A 417 10.98 30.28 18.30
CA CYS A 417 9.96 29.73 17.44
C CYS A 417 9.71 28.28 17.80
N ASP A 418 8.46 27.91 18.07
CA ASP A 418 8.16 26.51 18.34
C ASP A 418 7.97 25.73 17.04
N GLN A 419 7.42 26.39 16.00
CA GLN A 419 7.21 25.77 14.69
C GLN A 419 7.31 26.78 13.55
N VAL A 420 8.03 26.40 12.48
CA VAL A 420 8.09 27.15 11.23
C VAL A 420 7.17 26.50 10.20
N ILE A 421 6.27 27.28 9.61
CA ILE A 421 5.27 26.80 8.63
C ILE A 421 5.36 27.67 7.37
N ALA A 422 5.34 27.04 6.19
CA ALA A 422 5.13 27.72 4.93
C ALA A 422 3.72 27.44 4.40
N THR A 423 3.08 28.46 3.83
CA THR A 423 1.79 28.34 3.14
C THR A 423 1.83 29.08 1.81
N TYR A 424 1.03 28.61 0.86
CA TYR A 424 0.76 29.37 -0.35
C TYR A 424 0.06 30.68 0.03
N ALA A 425 0.53 31.76 -0.59
CA ALA A 425 0.10 33.11 -0.28
C ALA A 425 -0.40 33.81 -1.54
N ARG A 426 -1.28 34.78 -1.35
CA ARG A 426 -1.64 35.71 -2.42
C ARG A 426 -0.42 36.59 -2.72
N ALA A 427 0.00 36.60 -3.99
CA ALA A 427 1.11 37.43 -4.48
C ALA A 427 0.83 38.93 -4.39
#